data_AF-A0A7R9DWV7-F1
#
_entry.id   AF-A0A7R9DWV7-F1
#
_cell.length_a   1.000
_cell.length_b   1.000
_cell.length_c   1.000
_cell.angle_alpha   90.00
_cell.angle_beta   90.00
_cell.angle_gamma   90.00
#
_symmetry.space_group_name_H-M   'P 1'
#
loop_
_entity.id
_entity.type
_entity.pdbx_description
1 polymer ?
#
loop_
_entity_poly.entity_id
_entity_poly.type
_entity_poly.pdbx_seq_one_letter_code
_entity_poly.pdbx_strand_id
1 'polypeptide(L)'
;MADIKSHQIQELLEYFSKNLYRAKETDQNLLELSSDGALKHRCLHDLARSIAKRTCTFWDMHGITRVLSYVCLGARPGLCSSAVIIARWIVQNRMEKCEGVRGQDIMQHCLSLVSLDYSHIVINNSSGELSAHYPSQLIILEYERPCNGINGCIKGAGDGPRTTSTIYESMHDVLKLRELFGKARFARCRARFPLPVILYKGKNICRSATLSGGPEIYGRSGLNYLFSGTENMVEEVLGEDLDDSAPSDWQLFDKVRSQDIRLLKTLNVGTIVDFMVEKKKVKFGMNVTSSEKVDKENRYSEFTIISLPYPGCEFFKEYRDNDYIAQGLVFNWAQAHVDANIGIPDDPISSQLRIDWANYKMWDLVKLTQNYMKLLLRYLQENSTGLLIHCISGWDRTPLFVSLLRLSLWADGAIHQSLNAFQILYFTIAYDWLLFGHNLEDRLSKGEEIFFFCFYFLKHLVGDEYSVTPRKNKHPVIRNDSDLHLDGLLLDGDGPISSRGSNISLNSSCSSVSSKSQDNPPLVFHTVPDTLEEQANG
;
A
#
# COMPACT_ATOMS: atom_id res chain seq x y z
N MET A 1 9.08 -13.61 19.31
CA MET A 1 8.23 -12.47 18.92
C MET A 1 6.84 -13.03 18.66
N ALA A 2 5.80 -12.51 19.31
CA ALA A 2 4.48 -13.13 19.27
C ALA A 2 3.85 -12.92 17.88
N ASP A 3 3.43 -14.02 17.26
CA ASP A 3 2.69 -14.04 16.00
C ASP A 3 1.43 -13.17 16.12
N ILE A 4 1.17 -12.27 15.16
CA ILE A 4 -0.02 -11.41 15.20
C ILE A 4 -1.23 -12.29 14.94
N LYS A 5 -2.12 -12.40 15.93
CA LYS A 5 -3.32 -13.22 15.86
C LYS A 5 -4.55 -12.40 15.47
N SER A 6 -5.61 -13.10 15.04
CA SER A 6 -6.88 -12.47 14.65
C SER A 6 -7.47 -11.54 15.71
N HIS A 7 -7.31 -11.84 17.01
CA HIS A 7 -7.84 -11.00 18.10
C HIS A 7 -7.17 -9.62 18.13
N GLN A 8 -5.86 -9.52 17.88
CA GLN A 8 -5.13 -8.25 17.89
C GLN A 8 -5.55 -7.34 16.73
N ILE A 9 -5.95 -7.92 15.59
CA ILE A 9 -6.53 -7.16 14.47
C ILE A 9 -7.93 -6.65 14.84
N GLN A 10 -8.72 -7.44 15.56
CA GLN A 10 -10.03 -7.00 16.03
C GLN A 10 -9.92 -5.86 17.04
N GLU A 11 -9.00 -5.97 18.02
CA GLU A 11 -8.69 -4.91 18.98
C GLU A 11 -8.23 -3.62 18.29
N LEU A 12 -7.35 -3.73 17.28
CA LEU A 12 -6.90 -2.59 16.48
C LEU A 12 -8.07 -1.91 15.76
N LEU A 13 -8.95 -2.68 15.13
CA LEU A 13 -10.11 -2.15 14.41
C LEU A 13 -11.13 -1.51 15.36
N GLU A 14 -11.34 -2.09 16.54
CA GLU A 14 -12.18 -1.50 17.58
C GLU A 14 -11.60 -0.17 18.07
N TYR A 15 -10.31 -0.13 18.40
CA TYR A 15 -9.61 1.09 18.78
C TYR A 15 -9.74 2.15 17.68
N PHE A 16 -9.48 1.78 16.43
CA PHE A 16 -9.55 2.68 15.28
C PHE A 16 -10.96 3.23 15.05
N SER A 17 -12.00 2.42 15.23
CA SER A 17 -13.39 2.85 15.05
C SER A 17 -13.86 3.90 16.06
N LYS A 18 -13.14 4.03 17.19
CA LYS A 18 -13.49 4.91 18.32
C LYS A 18 -12.51 6.07 18.52
N ASN A 19 -11.37 6.08 17.82
CA ASN A 19 -10.28 7.02 18.07
C ASN A 19 -9.76 7.66 16.78
N LEU A 20 -9.68 8.98 16.78
CA LEU A 20 -8.92 9.74 15.78
C LEU A 20 -7.49 9.95 16.26
N TYR A 21 -6.52 9.38 15.56
CA TYR A 21 -5.11 9.58 15.90
C TYR A 21 -4.64 11.00 15.61
N ARG A 22 -3.92 11.61 16.57
CA ARG A 22 -3.11 12.81 16.41
C ARG A 22 -1.83 12.63 17.22
N ALA A 23 -0.68 13.00 16.65
CA ALA A 23 0.59 12.95 17.39
C ALA A 23 0.61 13.95 18.55
N LYS A 24 -0.06 15.09 18.40
CA LYS A 24 -0.32 15.99 19.51
C LYS A 24 -1.58 15.52 20.24
N GLU A 25 -1.41 14.85 21.38
CA GLU A 25 -2.48 14.74 22.37
C GLU A 25 -2.81 16.17 22.83
N THR A 26 -3.91 16.74 22.33
CA THR A 26 -4.55 17.83 23.06
C THR A 26 -5.16 17.21 24.29
N ASP A 27 -4.69 17.62 25.48
CA ASP A 27 -5.32 17.31 26.76
C ASP A 27 -6.85 17.33 26.60
N GLN A 28 -7.49 16.17 26.73
CA GLN A 28 -8.94 16.04 26.73
C GLN A 28 -9.60 16.67 27.98
N ASN A 29 -8.84 17.39 28.82
CA ASN A 29 -9.29 17.93 30.10
C ASN A 29 -9.90 19.34 30.03
N LEU A 30 -10.32 19.85 28.88
CA LEU A 30 -10.94 21.20 28.78
C LEU A 30 -12.33 21.25 28.11
N LEU A 31 -13.08 20.14 28.11
CA LEU A 31 -14.50 20.15 27.77
C LEU A 31 -15.44 19.55 28.84
N GLU A 32 -14.93 19.26 30.03
CA GLU A 32 -15.79 19.08 31.21
C GLU A 32 -16.02 20.43 31.89
N LEU A 33 -16.88 21.26 31.31
CA LEU A 33 -17.59 22.36 31.97
C LEU A 33 -18.70 22.86 31.06
N SER A 34 -19.67 21.99 30.78
CA SER A 34 -21.03 22.44 30.51
C SER A 34 -22.00 21.32 30.87
N SER A 35 -22.64 21.52 32.02
CA SER A 35 -23.72 20.73 32.57
C SER A 35 -24.92 20.65 31.62
N ASP A 36 -25.16 19.48 31.02
CA ASP A 36 -26.52 18.90 30.90
C ASP A 36 -26.44 17.41 30.49
N GLY A 37 -26.09 16.55 31.45
CA GLY A 37 -25.73 15.14 31.22
C GLY A 37 -26.89 14.13 31.28
N ALA A 38 -28.13 14.53 31.57
CA ALA A 38 -29.18 13.57 31.91
C ALA A 38 -30.17 13.24 30.75
N LEU A 39 -30.23 14.05 29.70
CA LEU A 39 -31.19 13.88 28.60
C LEU A 39 -30.63 13.18 27.35
N LYS A 40 -29.32 13.23 27.11
CA LYS A 40 -28.68 12.55 25.96
C LYS A 40 -28.55 11.03 26.10
N HIS A 41 -28.46 10.51 27.34
CA HIS A 41 -28.25 9.07 27.57
C HIS A 41 -29.50 8.21 27.26
N ARG A 42 -30.71 8.76 27.44
CA ARG A 42 -31.95 8.07 27.04
C ARG A 42 -32.15 8.06 25.53
N CYS A 43 -31.83 9.15 24.85
CA CYS A 43 -31.97 9.25 23.39
C CYS A 43 -30.95 8.37 22.65
N LEU A 44 -29.71 8.25 23.15
CA LEU A 44 -28.70 7.31 22.61
C LEU A 44 -29.06 5.84 22.88
N HIS A 45 -29.64 5.53 24.05
CA HIS A 45 -30.10 4.17 24.35
C HIS A 45 -31.32 3.79 23.50
N ASP A 46 -32.25 4.71 23.25
CA ASP A 46 -33.42 4.45 22.41
C ASP A 46 -33.08 4.50 20.91
N LEU A 47 -32.08 5.29 20.50
CA LEU A 47 -31.50 5.26 19.15
C LEU A 47 -30.70 3.97 18.92
N ALA A 48 -29.89 3.51 19.87
CA ALA A 48 -29.21 2.22 19.78
C ALA A 48 -30.18 1.04 19.80
N ARG A 49 -31.30 1.14 20.54
CA ARG A 49 -32.37 0.12 20.56
C ARG A 49 -33.26 0.18 19.31
N SER A 50 -33.46 1.36 18.72
CA SER A 50 -34.16 1.57 17.44
C SER A 50 -33.30 1.13 16.24
N ILE A 51 -31.99 1.41 16.28
CA ILE A 51 -30.98 0.86 15.37
C ILE A 51 -30.97 -0.65 15.53
N ALA A 52 -30.79 -1.21 16.74
CA ALA A 52 -30.79 -2.67 16.96
C ALA A 52 -32.12 -3.37 16.58
N LYS A 53 -33.28 -2.73 16.76
CA LYS A 53 -34.58 -3.26 16.34
C LYS A 53 -34.83 -3.14 14.83
N ARG A 54 -34.27 -2.13 14.14
CA ARG A 54 -34.35 -1.97 12.68
C ARG A 54 -33.25 -2.72 11.93
N THR A 55 -32.11 -3.01 12.58
CA THR A 55 -30.99 -3.75 12.00
C THR A 55 -31.07 -5.26 12.24
N CYS A 56 -31.88 -5.75 13.18
CA CYS A 56 -32.05 -7.21 13.40
C CYS A 56 -32.82 -7.97 12.31
N THR A 57 -33.34 -7.32 11.27
CA THR A 57 -34.14 -8.02 10.23
C THR A 57 -33.63 -7.86 8.80
N PHE A 58 -32.49 -7.21 8.55
CA PHE A 58 -32.06 -6.94 7.18
C PHE A 58 -30.53 -6.78 7.01
N TRP A 59 -29.73 -7.64 7.63
CA TRP A 59 -28.36 -7.87 7.16
C TRP A 59 -28.40 -9.10 6.28
N ASP A 60 -28.54 -8.91 4.98
CA ASP A 60 -28.58 -9.99 4.02
C ASP A 60 -27.23 -10.73 4.05
N MET A 61 -27.23 -11.90 4.69
CA MET A 61 -26.10 -12.81 4.75
C MET A 61 -25.56 -13.14 3.34
N HIS A 62 -26.34 -12.95 2.26
CA HIS A 62 -25.87 -13.17 0.89
C HIS A 62 -24.75 -12.24 0.43
N GLY A 63 -24.72 -10.96 0.83
CA GLY A 63 -23.70 -10.01 0.39
C GLY A 63 -22.31 -10.37 0.92
N ILE A 64 -22.26 -10.79 2.18
CA ILE A 64 -21.04 -11.14 2.91
C ILE A 64 -20.58 -12.56 2.56
N THR A 65 -21.50 -13.52 2.40
CA THR A 65 -21.15 -14.85 1.88
C THR A 65 -20.58 -14.76 0.46
N ARG A 66 -20.99 -13.77 -0.36
CA ARG A 66 -20.37 -13.49 -1.67
C ARG A 66 -18.96 -12.91 -1.57
N VAL A 67 -18.70 -11.97 -0.66
CA VAL A 67 -17.32 -11.48 -0.41
C VAL A 67 -16.40 -12.63 0.02
N LEU A 68 -16.93 -13.58 0.80
CA LEU A 68 -16.20 -14.77 1.26
C LEU A 68 -16.08 -15.87 0.19
N SER A 69 -17.04 -16.04 -0.72
CA SER A 69 -17.05 -17.13 -1.72
C SER A 69 -16.10 -16.90 -2.91
N TYR A 70 -15.85 -15.64 -3.28
CA TYR A 70 -15.00 -15.30 -4.43
C TYR A 70 -13.51 -15.19 -4.11
N VAL A 71 -13.15 -15.22 -2.83
CA VAL A 71 -11.77 -15.01 -2.38
C VAL A 71 -10.93 -16.30 -2.48
N CYS A 72 -11.54 -17.47 -2.67
CA CYS A 72 -10.88 -18.78 -2.65
C CYS A 72 -10.69 -19.48 -4.01
N LEU A 73 -11.04 -18.86 -5.15
CA LEU A 73 -10.90 -19.49 -6.47
C LEU A 73 -9.96 -18.66 -7.35
N GLY A 74 -8.66 -18.97 -7.29
CA GLY A 74 -7.64 -18.52 -8.25
C GLY A 74 -6.69 -17.39 -7.86
N ALA A 75 -6.71 -16.89 -6.61
CA ALA A 75 -6.01 -15.67 -6.20
C ALA A 75 -4.58 -15.89 -5.65
N ARG A 76 -3.75 -14.82 -5.69
CA ARG A 76 -2.50 -14.73 -4.90
C ARG A 76 -2.85 -14.96 -3.41
N PRO A 77 -2.37 -16.04 -2.77
CA PRO A 77 -2.90 -16.51 -1.47
C PRO A 77 -2.86 -15.46 -0.35
N GLY A 78 -1.88 -14.57 -0.36
CA GLY A 78 -1.72 -13.53 0.66
C GLY A 78 -2.85 -12.49 0.70
N LEU A 79 -3.35 -12.04 -0.45
CA LEU A 79 -4.39 -10.99 -0.53
C LEU A 79 -5.76 -11.50 -0.07
N CYS A 80 -6.01 -12.78 -0.28
CA CYS A 80 -7.23 -13.48 0.08
C CYS A 80 -7.47 -13.51 1.60
N SER A 81 -6.44 -13.83 2.38
CA SER A 81 -6.54 -13.90 3.85
C SER A 81 -6.88 -12.55 4.48
N SER A 82 -6.31 -11.45 3.97
CA SER A 82 -6.52 -10.12 4.55
C SER A 82 -7.95 -9.61 4.38
N ALA A 83 -8.54 -9.82 3.19
CA ALA A 83 -9.92 -9.43 2.90
C ALA A 83 -10.93 -10.21 3.77
N VAL A 84 -10.69 -11.50 4.00
CA VAL A 84 -11.56 -12.37 4.82
C VAL A 84 -11.59 -11.93 6.29
N ILE A 85 -10.44 -11.54 6.86
CA ILE A 85 -10.37 -11.11 8.26
C ILE A 85 -11.20 -9.84 8.50
N ILE A 86 -11.09 -8.85 7.60
CA ILE A 86 -11.87 -7.62 7.69
C ILE A 86 -13.36 -7.90 7.46
N ALA A 87 -13.71 -8.73 6.47
CA ALA A 87 -15.10 -9.15 6.26
C ALA A 87 -15.69 -9.81 7.50
N ARG A 88 -14.93 -10.67 8.21
CA ARG A 88 -15.35 -11.27 9.48
C ARG A 88 -15.52 -10.23 10.58
N TRP A 89 -14.63 -9.25 10.71
CA TRP A 89 -14.80 -8.17 11.68
C TRP A 89 -16.09 -7.36 11.43
N ILE A 90 -16.40 -7.04 10.17
CA ILE A 90 -17.63 -6.34 9.78
C ILE A 90 -18.88 -7.12 10.23
N VAL A 91 -18.91 -8.44 9.99
CA VAL A 91 -20.03 -9.34 10.36
C VAL A 91 -20.20 -9.45 11.88
N GLN A 92 -19.09 -9.43 12.61
CA GLN A 92 -19.05 -9.85 14.01
C GLN A 92 -19.16 -8.71 15.02
N ASN A 93 -19.50 -7.49 14.58
CA ASN A 93 -19.70 -6.33 15.45
C ASN A 93 -20.94 -6.46 16.38
N ARG A 94 -20.86 -7.39 17.35
CA ARG A 94 -21.38 -7.17 18.70
C ARG A 94 -20.26 -6.48 19.46
N MET A 95 -20.44 -5.18 19.71
CA MET A 95 -19.46 -4.38 20.44
C MET A 95 -19.43 -4.80 21.91
N GLU A 96 -18.40 -5.54 22.29
CA GLU A 96 -17.96 -5.62 23.68
C GLU A 96 -16.81 -4.63 23.89
N LYS A 97 -16.71 -4.12 25.11
CA LYS A 97 -15.72 -3.10 25.49
C LYS A 97 -14.34 -3.78 25.57
N CYS A 98 -13.43 -3.46 24.66
CA CYS A 98 -12.02 -3.83 24.86
C CYS A 98 -11.26 -2.67 25.53
N GLU A 99 -10.82 -2.87 26.77
CA GLU A 99 -9.87 -1.98 27.43
C GLU A 99 -8.45 -2.39 27.02
N GLY A 100 -7.60 -1.44 26.59
CA GLY A 100 -6.15 -1.62 26.76
C GLY A 100 -5.19 -1.32 25.61
N VAL A 101 -5.62 -0.96 24.40
CA VAL A 101 -4.65 -0.61 23.32
C VAL A 101 -4.41 0.90 23.29
N ARG A 102 -3.17 1.34 23.52
CA ARG A 102 -2.77 2.75 23.35
C ARG A 102 -2.16 2.98 21.97
N GLY A 103 -2.31 4.19 21.42
CA GLY A 103 -1.72 4.56 20.14
C GLY A 103 -0.19 4.37 20.09
N GLN A 104 0.49 4.50 21.23
CA GLN A 104 1.92 4.24 21.36
C GLN A 104 2.27 2.75 21.19
N ASP A 105 1.45 1.85 21.71
CA ASP A 105 1.66 0.40 21.59
C ASP A 105 1.50 -0.04 20.12
N ILE A 106 0.51 0.54 19.43
CA ILE A 106 0.30 0.34 17.99
C ILE A 106 1.52 0.80 17.18
N MET A 107 2.08 1.97 17.51
CA MET A 107 3.30 2.49 16.87
C MET A 107 4.51 1.57 17.10
N GLN A 108 4.70 1.07 18.32
CA GLN A 108 5.78 0.11 18.62
C GLN A 108 5.63 -1.20 17.86
N HIS A 109 4.41 -1.71 17.70
CA HIS A 109 4.16 -2.86 16.83
C HIS A 109 4.49 -2.56 15.36
N CYS A 110 4.18 -1.37 14.85
CA CYS A 110 4.55 -1.01 13.48
C CYS A 110 6.08 -0.98 13.30
N LEU A 111 6.81 -0.44 14.28
CA LEU A 111 8.28 -0.44 14.27
C LEU A 111 8.87 -1.84 14.32
N SER A 112 8.34 -2.73 15.17
CA SER A 112 8.85 -4.10 15.29
C SER A 112 8.65 -4.89 13.99
N LEU A 113 7.52 -4.71 13.31
CA LEU A 113 7.25 -5.33 12.02
C LEU A 113 8.20 -4.82 10.93
N VAL A 114 8.42 -3.50 10.83
CA VAL A 114 9.38 -2.94 9.88
C VAL A 114 10.81 -3.43 10.15
N SER A 115 11.18 -3.56 11.41
CA SER A 115 12.52 -3.99 11.83
C SER A 115 12.90 -5.40 11.34
N LEU A 116 11.92 -6.23 10.96
CA LEU A 116 12.16 -7.57 10.45
C LEU A 116 12.85 -7.55 9.09
N ASP A 117 12.41 -6.66 8.20
CA ASP A 117 12.83 -6.66 6.79
C ASP A 117 13.71 -5.46 6.40
N TYR A 118 13.80 -4.42 7.23
CA TYR A 118 14.49 -3.18 6.84
C TYR A 118 15.44 -2.65 7.91
N SER A 119 16.56 -2.10 7.44
CA SER A 119 17.24 -1.05 8.19
C SER A 119 16.46 0.25 8.02
N HIS A 120 16.23 0.94 9.12
CA HIS A 120 15.43 2.15 9.15
C HIS A 120 15.94 3.09 10.24
N ILE A 121 15.72 4.38 10.01
CA ILE A 121 15.89 5.42 11.02
C ILE A 121 14.51 5.89 11.50
N VAL A 122 14.47 6.40 12.73
CA VAL A 122 13.24 6.93 13.32
C VAL A 122 13.43 8.40 13.65
N ILE A 123 12.59 9.25 13.06
CA ILE A 123 12.54 10.68 13.38
C ILE A 123 11.41 10.90 14.38
N ASN A 124 11.74 11.52 15.51
CA ASN A 124 10.76 11.83 16.55
C ASN A 124 9.77 12.91 16.08
N ASN A 125 8.48 12.68 16.32
CA ASN A 125 7.38 13.61 16.09
C ASN A 125 6.34 13.48 17.23
N SER A 126 6.76 13.09 18.44
CA SER A 126 5.88 12.80 19.58
C SER A 126 5.05 14.01 20.03
N SER A 127 5.53 15.23 19.81
CA SER A 127 4.82 16.48 20.08
C SER A 127 3.95 16.96 18.92
N GLY A 128 3.98 16.25 17.78
CA GLY A 128 3.36 16.70 16.53
C GLY A 128 4.02 17.93 15.91
N GLU A 129 5.25 18.27 16.31
CA GLU A 129 5.98 19.47 15.87
C GLU A 129 6.26 19.48 14.35
N LEU A 130 6.56 18.33 13.75
CA LEU A 130 6.75 18.24 12.30
C LEU A 130 5.39 18.21 11.62
N SER A 131 4.50 17.34 12.13
CA SER A 131 3.10 17.30 11.74
C SER A 131 2.26 16.60 12.80
N ALA A 132 1.26 17.30 13.35
CA ALA A 132 0.29 16.70 14.27
C ALA A 132 -0.58 15.61 13.62
N HIS A 133 -0.52 15.50 12.29
CA HIS A 133 -1.30 14.57 11.47
C HIS A 133 -0.49 13.38 10.95
N TYR A 134 0.79 13.29 11.32
CA TYR A 134 1.64 12.13 11.10
C TYR A 134 1.86 11.35 12.40
N PRO A 135 2.36 10.10 12.32
CA PRO A 135 2.67 9.30 13.49
C PRO A 135 3.66 10.00 14.44
N SER A 136 3.62 9.64 15.72
CA SER A 136 4.56 10.12 16.76
C SER A 136 6.02 9.72 16.47
N GLN A 137 6.23 8.68 15.66
CA GLN A 137 7.52 8.21 15.20
C GLN A 137 7.48 8.01 13.68
N LEU A 138 8.29 8.78 12.96
CA LEU A 138 8.38 8.72 11.50
C LEU A 138 9.44 7.69 11.11
N ILE A 139 9.02 6.62 10.46
CA ILE A 139 9.89 5.51 10.02
C ILE A 139 10.42 5.85 8.63
N ILE A 140 11.73 5.95 8.47
CA ILE A 140 12.38 6.13 7.16
C ILE A 140 13.19 4.87 6.86
N LEU A 141 12.75 4.15 5.82
CA LEU A 141 13.38 2.90 5.37
C LEU A 141 14.62 3.24 4.55
N GLU A 142 15.76 2.62 4.85
CA GLU A 142 17.02 2.88 4.13
C GLU A 142 17.37 1.77 3.14
N TYR A 143 17.45 0.52 3.63
CA TYR A 143 17.74 -0.63 2.80
C TYR A 143 17.04 -1.89 3.34
N GLU A 144 16.71 -2.79 2.41
CA GLU A 144 16.17 -4.11 2.72
C GLU A 144 17.28 -4.96 3.36
N ARG A 145 16.97 -5.63 4.47
CA ARG A 145 17.88 -6.58 5.11
C ARG A 145 17.87 -7.89 4.34
N PRO A 146 19.03 -8.50 4.06
CA PRO A 146 19.06 -9.84 3.49
C PRO A 146 18.42 -10.83 4.46
N CYS A 147 17.48 -11.62 3.97
CA CYS A 147 16.79 -12.62 4.78
C CYS A 147 17.80 -13.62 5.37
N ASN A 148 17.97 -13.63 6.70
CA ASN A 148 18.63 -14.73 7.40
C ASN A 148 17.67 -15.93 7.38
N GLY A 149 17.77 -16.74 6.32
CA GLY A 149 16.87 -17.86 6.08
C GLY A 149 16.79 -18.82 7.25
N ILE A 150 15.60 -18.94 7.83
CA ILE A 150 15.14 -20.15 8.52
C ILE A 150 14.83 -21.15 7.41
N ASN A 151 15.86 -21.80 6.87
CA ASN A 151 15.77 -23.08 6.19
C ASN A 151 17.18 -23.69 6.20
N GLY A 152 17.34 -24.70 7.04
CA GLY A 152 18.55 -25.50 7.12
C GLY A 152 18.79 -26.23 5.80
N CYS A 153 19.67 -25.67 4.98
CA CYS A 153 20.35 -26.40 3.92
C CYS A 153 21.83 -26.40 4.29
N ILE A 154 22.33 -27.57 4.69
CA ILE A 154 23.75 -27.82 4.97
C ILE A 154 24.57 -27.33 3.78
N LYS A 155 25.27 -26.20 3.93
CA LYS A 155 26.43 -25.87 3.10
C LYS A 155 27.67 -26.31 3.87
N GLY A 156 28.48 -27.10 3.18
CA GLY A 156 29.62 -27.83 3.72
C GLY A 156 30.60 -26.97 4.51
N ALA A 157 31.22 -27.64 5.48
CA ALA A 157 32.33 -27.14 6.26
C ALA A 157 33.47 -26.61 5.38
N GLY A 158 33.96 -25.41 5.69
CA GLY A 158 35.23 -24.91 5.20
C GLY A 158 35.21 -23.49 4.63
N ASP A 159 34.99 -22.47 5.48
CA ASP A 159 35.91 -21.33 5.61
C ASP A 159 35.48 -20.50 6.84
N GLY A 160 36.43 -19.94 7.58
CA GLY A 160 36.20 -19.24 8.86
C GLY A 160 35.30 -17.99 8.75
N PRO A 161 34.93 -17.36 9.88
CA PRO A 161 34.06 -16.19 9.89
C PRO A 161 34.80 -15.00 9.26
N ARG A 162 34.55 -14.74 7.98
CA ARG A 162 34.92 -13.47 7.36
C ARG A 162 33.98 -12.40 7.91
N THR A 163 34.47 -11.72 8.94
CA THR A 163 33.96 -10.44 9.42
C THR A 163 34.13 -9.38 8.33
N THR A 164 33.28 -9.42 7.31
CA THR A 164 33.04 -8.27 6.44
C THR A 164 31.64 -7.78 6.74
N SER A 165 31.48 -7.20 7.93
CA SER A 165 30.46 -6.19 8.17
C SER A 165 30.76 -5.04 7.22
N THR A 166 30.22 -5.07 6.01
CA THR A 166 30.07 -3.85 5.20
C THR A 166 29.25 -2.92 6.06
N ILE A 167 29.92 -1.94 6.66
CA ILE A 167 29.31 -0.85 7.41
C ILE A 167 28.48 -0.10 6.38
N TYR A 168 27.19 -0.38 6.31
CA TYR A 168 26.26 0.43 5.55
C TYR A 168 26.19 1.77 6.27
N GLU A 169 26.82 2.79 5.70
CA GLU A 169 26.70 4.16 6.16
C GLU A 169 25.23 4.58 5.98
N SER A 170 24.66 5.23 7.02
CA SER A 170 23.29 5.75 7.01
C SER A 170 23.08 6.55 5.72
N MET A 171 22.11 6.16 4.88
CA MET A 171 21.84 6.85 3.62
C MET A 171 21.37 8.29 3.85
N HIS A 172 20.80 8.53 5.02
CA HIS A 172 20.29 9.83 5.42
C HIS A 172 20.93 10.27 6.73
N ASP A 173 21.40 11.51 6.77
CA ASP A 173 21.65 12.22 8.02
C ASP A 173 20.30 12.57 8.66
N VAL A 174 20.02 11.95 9.81
CA VAL A 174 18.76 12.09 10.56
C VAL A 174 18.46 13.55 10.87
N LEU A 175 19.47 14.33 11.25
CA LEU A 175 19.31 15.75 11.63
C LEU A 175 18.96 16.58 10.40
N LYS A 176 19.69 16.37 9.31
CA LYS A 176 19.44 17.04 8.03
C LYS A 176 18.06 16.70 7.46
N LEU A 177 17.64 15.44 7.53
CA LEU A 177 16.33 15.02 7.03
C LEU A 177 15.19 15.61 7.88
N ARG A 178 15.35 15.62 9.21
CA ARG A 178 14.41 16.29 10.12
C ARG A 178 14.30 17.78 9.84
N GLU A 179 15.42 18.46 9.56
CA GLU A 179 15.44 19.87 9.17
C GLU A 179 14.68 20.09 7.84
N LEU A 180 14.91 19.23 6.84
CA LEU A 180 14.20 19.29 5.56
C LEU A 180 12.68 19.11 5.74
N PHE A 181 12.25 18.16 6.59
CA PHE A 181 10.84 18.00 6.94
C PHE A 181 10.27 19.26 7.61
N GLY A 182 11.00 19.82 8.58
CA GLY A 182 10.61 21.04 9.29
C GLY A 182 10.44 22.25 8.35
N LYS A 183 11.28 22.36 7.32
CA LYS A 183 11.22 23.41 6.29
C LYS A 183 10.10 23.16 5.27
N ALA A 184 9.92 21.91 4.81
CA ALA A 184 8.93 21.57 3.78
C ALA A 184 7.48 21.52 4.29
N ARG A 185 7.25 21.37 5.61
CA ARG A 185 5.91 21.20 6.19
C ARG A 185 4.92 22.31 5.84
N PHE A 186 5.38 23.52 5.53
CA PHE A 186 4.48 24.63 5.20
C PHE A 186 3.87 24.53 3.79
N ALA A 187 4.55 23.83 2.87
CA ALA A 187 4.14 23.76 1.48
C ALA A 187 2.85 22.96 1.29
N ARG A 188 2.57 21.99 2.16
CA ARG A 188 1.47 21.04 1.95
C ARG A 188 0.44 21.10 3.05
N CYS A 189 -0.80 20.83 2.68
CA CYS A 189 -1.93 20.94 3.58
C CYS A 189 -1.72 20.09 4.83
N ARG A 190 -2.19 20.60 5.97
CA ARG A 190 -2.07 19.96 7.28
C ARG A 190 -0.65 19.61 7.70
N ALA A 191 0.34 20.34 7.19
CA ALA A 191 1.74 20.05 7.41
C ALA A 191 2.13 18.62 7.00
N ARG A 192 1.42 18.04 6.02
CA ARG A 192 1.70 16.68 5.53
C ARG A 192 2.76 16.74 4.44
N PHE A 193 3.99 17.06 4.80
CA PHE A 193 5.14 17.05 3.87
C PHE A 193 5.35 15.64 3.26
N PRO A 194 6.00 15.51 2.09
CA PRO A 194 6.31 14.20 1.51
C PRO A 194 7.05 13.29 2.50
N LEU A 195 6.44 12.15 2.84
CA LEU A 195 7.03 11.17 3.75
C LEU A 195 7.13 9.80 3.05
N PRO A 196 8.33 9.18 2.97
CA PRO A 196 8.49 7.84 2.41
C PRO A 196 7.85 6.79 3.33
N VAL A 197 7.02 5.91 2.77
CA VAL A 197 6.28 4.88 3.55
C VAL A 197 6.40 3.47 2.98
N ILE A 198 6.91 3.32 1.76
CA ILE A 198 7.28 2.05 1.15
C ILE A 198 8.64 2.25 0.48
N LEU A 199 9.56 1.33 0.68
CA LEU A 199 10.80 1.21 -0.07
C LEU A 199 10.68 -0.01 -0.98
N TYR A 200 10.89 0.19 -2.28
CA TYR A 200 10.84 -0.88 -3.27
C TYR A 200 12.03 -0.75 -4.21
N LYS A 201 12.98 -1.69 -4.17
CA LYS A 201 14.18 -1.69 -5.04
C LYS A 201 14.92 -0.34 -5.02
N GLY A 202 15.11 0.23 -3.83
CA GLY A 202 15.78 1.53 -3.64
C GLY A 202 14.94 2.76 -4.01
N LYS A 203 13.66 2.58 -4.39
CA LYS A 203 12.75 3.67 -4.72
C LYS A 203 11.78 3.93 -3.57
N ASN A 204 11.64 5.20 -3.21
CA ASN A 204 10.68 5.63 -2.19
C ASN A 204 9.29 5.84 -2.79
N ILE A 205 8.28 5.23 -2.18
CA ILE A 205 6.89 5.62 -2.38
C ILE A 205 6.52 6.52 -1.20
N CYS A 206 6.41 7.80 -1.51
CA CYS A 206 6.06 8.84 -0.58
C CYS A 206 4.54 9.06 -0.57
N ARG A 207 4.01 9.43 0.59
CA ARG A 207 2.64 9.90 0.74
C ARG A 207 2.60 11.32 1.23
N SER A 208 1.54 12.04 0.88
CA SER A 208 1.37 13.44 1.29
C SER A 208 -0.06 13.95 1.10
N ALA A 209 -0.28 15.23 1.42
CA ALA A 209 -1.42 16.02 0.99
C ALA A 209 -1.05 16.89 -0.22
N THR A 210 -2.03 17.59 -0.77
CA THR A 210 -1.81 18.58 -1.85
C THR A 210 -1.15 19.86 -1.32
N LEU A 211 -0.86 20.79 -2.22
CA LEU A 211 -0.22 22.06 -1.89
C LEU A 211 -1.16 23.01 -1.12
N SER A 212 -0.65 23.59 -0.02
CA SER A 212 -1.33 24.60 0.80
C SER A 212 -1.66 25.87 0.00
N GLY A 213 -2.84 26.44 0.17
CA GLY A 213 -3.15 27.78 -0.31
C GLY A 213 -2.54 28.88 0.56
N GLY A 214 -2.63 30.13 0.10
CA GLY A 214 -2.15 31.31 0.83
C GLY A 214 -2.61 31.35 2.29
N PRO A 215 -3.93 31.27 2.59
CA PRO A 215 -4.42 31.35 3.97
C PRO A 215 -3.75 30.34 4.92
N GLU A 216 -3.48 29.12 4.44
CA GLU A 216 -2.82 28.09 5.24
C GLU A 216 -1.31 28.33 5.40
N ILE A 217 -0.64 28.84 4.36
CA ILE A 217 0.77 29.23 4.42
C ILE A 217 0.94 30.41 5.37
N TYR A 218 0.22 31.52 5.21
CA TYR A 218 0.35 32.69 6.08
C TYR A 218 -0.10 32.41 7.51
N GLY A 219 -1.20 31.66 7.70
CA GLY A 219 -1.67 31.31 9.04
C GLY A 219 -0.63 30.51 9.83
N ARG A 220 0.11 29.60 9.17
CA ARG A 220 1.15 28.80 9.84
C ARG A 220 2.51 29.46 9.89
N SER A 221 2.90 30.16 8.83
CA SER A 221 4.18 30.86 8.76
C SER A 221 4.15 32.11 9.64
N GLY A 222 3.04 32.84 9.68
CA GLY A 222 2.84 34.04 10.52
C GLY A 222 2.83 33.74 12.01
N LEU A 223 2.25 32.61 12.44
CA LEU A 223 2.36 32.18 13.84
C LEU A 223 3.81 31.78 14.18
N ASN A 224 4.54 31.08 13.31
CA ASN A 224 5.96 30.82 13.58
C ASN A 224 6.78 32.12 13.56
N TYR A 225 6.49 33.09 12.69
CA TYR A 225 7.17 34.38 12.68
C TYR A 225 6.91 35.20 13.96
N LEU A 226 5.69 35.15 14.49
CA LEU A 226 5.30 35.81 15.75
C LEU A 226 5.82 35.08 17.01
N PHE A 227 5.94 33.75 16.98
CA PHE A 227 6.36 32.94 18.14
C PHE A 227 7.85 32.51 18.12
N SER A 228 8.57 32.70 17.00
CA SER A 228 10.03 32.53 16.94
C SER A 228 10.78 33.80 17.38
N GLY A 229 10.07 34.86 17.76
CA GLY A 229 10.62 36.12 18.25
C GLY A 229 11.22 36.08 19.66
N THR A 230 11.94 35.02 20.04
CA THR A 230 12.72 35.07 21.29
C THR A 230 14.12 34.45 21.21
N GLU A 231 14.49 33.61 20.23
CA GLU A 231 15.89 33.15 20.14
C GLU A 231 16.40 33.01 18.69
N ASN A 232 17.33 33.90 18.32
CA ASN A 232 18.40 33.77 17.31
C ASN A 232 18.06 33.58 15.82
N MET A 233 17.34 34.53 15.20
CA MET A 233 17.27 34.71 13.74
C MET A 233 17.39 36.20 13.31
N VAL A 234 18.08 37.04 14.08
CA VAL A 234 18.21 38.49 13.79
C VAL A 234 19.39 38.82 12.86
N GLU A 235 20.23 37.87 12.47
CA GLU A 235 21.47 38.20 11.74
C GLU A 235 21.43 38.11 10.21
N GLU A 236 20.34 37.65 9.58
CA GLU A 236 20.32 37.45 8.11
C GLU A 236 19.34 38.33 7.32
N VAL A 237 18.64 39.27 7.97
CA VAL A 237 17.63 40.14 7.30
C VAL A 237 18.00 41.63 7.31
N LEU A 238 19.11 42.02 7.93
CA LEU A 238 19.56 43.42 7.97
C LEU A 238 20.73 43.69 7.02
N GLY A 239 20.66 43.15 5.80
CA GLY A 239 21.57 43.48 4.70
C GLY A 239 20.82 44.19 3.57
N GLU A 240 20.86 45.52 3.62
CA GLU A 240 20.83 46.49 2.51
C GLU A 240 19.94 46.18 1.29
N ASP A 241 18.70 46.69 1.33
CA ASP A 241 18.13 47.66 0.36
C ASP A 241 16.60 47.66 0.48
N LEU A 242 16.08 48.66 1.18
CA LEU A 242 14.64 48.95 1.29
C LEU A 242 14.18 49.62 -0.01
N ASP A 243 13.76 48.83 -0.99
CA ASP A 243 12.88 49.32 -2.06
C ASP A 243 11.41 49.05 -1.70
N ASP A 244 10.63 50.12 -1.73
CA ASP A 244 9.26 50.22 -1.23
C ASP A 244 8.26 49.72 -2.31
N SER A 245 8.47 48.50 -2.80
CA SER A 245 7.74 47.90 -3.92
C SER A 245 7.30 46.47 -3.59
N ALA A 246 6.08 46.31 -3.06
CA ALA A 246 5.33 45.07 -2.80
C ALA A 246 6.10 43.72 -2.87
N PRO A 247 6.93 43.34 -1.88
CA PRO A 247 7.70 42.10 -1.91
C PRO A 247 7.26 41.10 -0.82
N SER A 248 5.96 40.82 -0.67
CA SER A 248 5.47 40.03 0.48
C SER A 248 5.04 38.60 0.13
N ASP A 249 4.31 38.41 -0.97
CA ASP A 249 3.55 37.17 -1.15
C ASP A 249 4.26 36.13 -2.02
N TRP A 250 4.72 36.56 -3.18
CA TRP A 250 5.31 35.68 -4.18
C TRP A 250 6.58 35.00 -3.69
N GLN A 251 7.46 35.77 -3.04
CA GLN A 251 8.72 35.30 -2.48
C GLN A 251 8.49 34.23 -1.40
N LEU A 252 7.42 34.34 -0.60
CA LEU A 252 7.09 33.35 0.42
C LEU A 252 6.63 32.03 -0.20
N PHE A 253 5.76 32.09 -1.22
CA PHE A 253 5.36 30.89 -1.96
C PHE A 253 6.57 30.21 -2.57
N ASP A 254 7.41 30.94 -3.30
CA ASP A 254 8.59 30.38 -3.96
C ASP A 254 9.56 29.77 -2.95
N LYS A 255 9.81 30.45 -1.82
CA LYS A 255 10.64 29.92 -0.73
C LYS A 255 10.07 28.63 -0.14
N VAL A 256 8.77 28.59 0.16
CA VAL A 256 8.12 27.40 0.75
C VAL A 256 8.07 26.24 -0.25
N ARG A 257 7.78 26.51 -1.53
CA ARG A 257 7.78 25.50 -2.60
C ARG A 257 9.16 24.96 -2.89
N SER A 258 10.19 25.80 -2.85
CA SER A 258 11.55 25.34 -3.10
C SER A 258 12.03 24.34 -2.04
N GLN A 259 11.57 24.47 -0.78
CA GLN A 259 11.85 23.47 0.26
C GLN A 259 11.11 22.14 0.02
N ASP A 260 9.85 22.18 -0.45
CA ASP A 260 9.11 20.96 -0.82
C ASP A 260 9.79 20.24 -1.99
N ILE A 261 10.17 20.98 -3.04
CA ILE A 261 10.89 20.45 -4.20
C ILE A 261 12.23 19.86 -3.78
N ARG A 262 12.99 20.55 -2.92
CA ARG A 262 14.26 20.04 -2.39
C ARG A 262 14.06 18.74 -1.62
N LEU A 263 12.99 18.63 -0.83
CA LEU A 263 12.67 17.41 -0.12
C LEU A 263 12.30 16.27 -1.08
N LEU A 264 11.46 16.53 -2.08
CA LEU A 264 11.11 15.54 -3.11
C LEU A 264 12.35 15.00 -3.84
N LYS A 265 13.26 15.89 -4.25
CA LYS A 265 14.55 15.52 -4.87
C LYS A 265 15.41 14.69 -3.92
N THR A 266 15.49 15.08 -2.64
CA THR A 266 16.26 14.34 -1.61
C THR A 266 15.71 12.93 -1.40
N LEU A 267 14.38 12.76 -1.46
CA LEU A 267 13.72 11.45 -1.35
C LEU A 267 13.73 10.64 -2.65
N ASN A 268 14.43 11.11 -3.69
CA ASN A 268 14.48 10.51 -5.03
C ASN A 268 13.09 10.32 -5.65
N VAL A 269 12.17 11.27 -5.46
CA VAL A 269 10.86 11.27 -6.13
C VAL A 269 11.01 11.90 -7.51
N GLY A 270 10.53 11.21 -8.55
CA GLY A 270 10.49 11.75 -9.92
C GLY A 270 9.08 11.83 -10.51
N THR A 271 8.10 11.16 -9.91
CA THR A 271 6.71 11.15 -10.38
C THR A 271 5.77 11.54 -9.26
N ILE A 272 4.86 12.48 -9.53
CA ILE A 272 3.83 12.96 -8.59
C ILE A 272 2.46 12.52 -9.10
N VAL A 273 1.73 11.79 -8.27
CA VAL A 273 0.41 11.23 -8.57
C VAL A 273 -0.64 12.00 -7.78
N ASP A 274 -1.49 12.71 -8.50
CA ASP A 274 -2.54 13.54 -7.91
C ASP A 274 -3.95 12.98 -8.16
N PHE A 275 -4.60 12.55 -7.08
CA PHE A 275 -5.97 12.03 -7.11
C PHE A 275 -7.09 13.06 -7.00
N MET A 276 -6.77 14.36 -6.94
CA MET A 276 -7.77 15.43 -6.87
C MET A 276 -8.63 15.48 -8.13
N VAL A 277 -9.96 15.58 -7.90
CA VAL A 277 -10.95 15.88 -8.94
C VAL A 277 -11.04 17.39 -9.19
N GLU A 278 -10.43 18.18 -8.30
CA GLU A 278 -10.34 19.63 -8.35
C GLU A 278 -8.92 20.09 -8.71
N LYS A 279 -8.80 21.20 -9.44
CA LYS A 279 -7.54 21.93 -9.63
C LYS A 279 -7.16 22.69 -8.36
N LYS A 280 -8.16 23.25 -7.69
CA LYS A 280 -8.05 23.99 -6.42
C LYS A 280 -9.25 23.66 -5.55
N LYS A 281 -9.03 23.46 -4.25
CA LYS A 281 -10.15 23.28 -3.32
C LYS A 281 -10.59 24.63 -2.77
N VAL A 282 -11.88 24.93 -2.91
CA VAL A 282 -12.51 26.10 -2.28
C VAL A 282 -13.17 25.69 -0.96
N LYS A 283 -12.96 26.48 0.09
CA LYS A 283 -13.74 26.42 1.34
C LYS A 283 -14.13 27.84 1.74
N PHE A 284 -15.39 28.05 2.11
CA PHE A 284 -15.91 29.37 2.50
C PHE A 284 -15.57 30.48 1.50
N GLY A 285 -15.65 30.19 0.20
CA GLY A 285 -15.33 31.15 -0.87
C GLY A 285 -13.83 31.39 -1.13
N MET A 286 -12.93 30.76 -0.37
CA MET A 286 -11.48 30.92 -0.52
C MET A 286 -10.81 29.66 -1.07
N ASN A 287 -9.84 29.85 -1.99
CA ASN A 287 -8.95 28.78 -2.43
C ASN A 287 -8.02 28.36 -1.29
N VAL A 288 -8.31 27.23 -0.67
CA VAL A 288 -7.54 26.70 0.46
C VAL A 288 -6.41 25.79 0.02
N THR A 289 -6.48 25.21 -1.19
CA THR A 289 -5.44 24.35 -1.73
C THR A 289 -5.24 24.56 -3.24
N SER A 290 -4.07 24.19 -3.75
CA SER A 290 -3.79 24.11 -5.18
C SER A 290 -3.14 22.77 -5.50
N SER A 291 -3.32 22.25 -6.70
CA SER A 291 -2.54 21.09 -7.18
C SER A 291 -1.27 21.57 -7.87
N GLU A 292 -0.22 20.75 -7.82
CA GLU A 292 0.99 20.82 -8.65
C GLU A 292 0.62 20.93 -10.15
N LYS A 293 -0.48 20.28 -10.58
CA LYS A 293 -0.93 20.25 -11.99
C LYS A 293 -1.40 21.60 -12.53
N VAL A 294 -1.61 22.59 -11.65
CA VAL A 294 -2.02 23.96 -12.02
C VAL A 294 -1.08 25.01 -11.43
N ASP A 295 0.16 24.62 -11.14
CA ASP A 295 1.18 25.55 -10.71
C ASP A 295 1.55 26.51 -11.84
N LYS A 296 1.20 27.79 -11.69
CA LYS A 296 1.42 28.83 -12.72
C LYS A 296 2.91 29.06 -13.01
N GLU A 297 3.74 28.85 -11.99
CA GLU A 297 5.17 29.09 -12.06
C GLU A 297 5.96 27.90 -12.57
N ASN A 298 5.28 26.80 -12.89
CA ASN A 298 5.91 25.56 -13.37
C ASN A 298 7.06 25.09 -12.46
N ARG A 299 7.00 25.35 -11.14
CA ARG A 299 8.11 25.01 -10.22
C ARG A 299 8.31 23.50 -10.12
N TYR A 300 7.25 22.74 -10.35
CA TYR A 300 7.24 21.28 -10.33
C TYR A 300 7.43 20.66 -11.72
N SER A 301 7.83 21.42 -12.74
CA SER A 301 7.98 20.95 -14.13
C SER A 301 9.04 19.86 -14.33
N GLU A 302 10.04 19.77 -13.45
CA GLU A 302 11.03 18.69 -13.47
C GLU A 302 10.45 17.32 -13.08
N PHE A 303 9.30 17.29 -12.41
CA PHE A 303 8.64 16.05 -12.02
C PHE A 303 7.63 15.63 -13.08
N THR A 304 7.49 14.31 -13.27
CA THR A 304 6.39 13.75 -14.06
C THR A 304 5.10 13.84 -13.25
N ILE A 305 4.21 14.76 -13.59
CA ILE A 305 2.91 14.92 -12.92
C ILE A 305 1.85 14.07 -13.62
N ILE A 306 1.29 13.10 -12.89
CA ILE A 306 0.18 12.26 -13.34
C ILE A 306 -1.10 12.71 -12.63
N SER A 307 -2.03 13.29 -13.39
CA SER A 307 -3.35 13.67 -12.89
C SER A 307 -4.32 12.51 -13.04
N LEU A 308 -4.72 11.92 -11.91
CA LEU A 308 -5.64 10.78 -11.84
C LEU A 308 -6.88 11.13 -11.01
N PRO A 309 -7.81 11.99 -11.48
CA PRO A 309 -9.02 12.33 -10.74
C PRO A 309 -9.72 11.06 -10.21
N TYR A 310 -9.95 11.00 -8.90
CA TYR A 310 -10.56 9.83 -8.26
C TYR A 310 -11.64 10.26 -7.25
N PRO A 311 -12.77 9.53 -7.16
CA PRO A 311 -13.90 9.92 -6.32
C PRO A 311 -13.52 10.18 -4.85
N GLY A 312 -14.16 11.18 -4.26
CA GLY A 312 -14.03 11.52 -2.84
C GLY A 312 -14.64 10.47 -1.91
N CYS A 313 -14.47 10.62 -0.59
CA CYS A 313 -15.04 9.69 0.39
C CYS A 313 -16.57 9.65 0.34
N GLU A 314 -17.19 10.76 -0.06
CA GLU A 314 -18.63 10.93 -0.22
C GLU A 314 -19.23 9.92 -1.20
N PHE A 315 -18.52 9.60 -2.30
CA PHE A 315 -18.96 8.62 -3.29
C PHE A 315 -19.01 7.19 -2.74
N PHE A 316 -18.23 6.88 -1.69
CA PHE A 316 -18.24 5.56 -1.07
C PHE A 316 -19.49 5.32 -0.21
N LYS A 317 -20.32 6.34 -0.02
CA LYS A 317 -21.69 6.18 0.46
C LYS A 317 -22.56 5.48 -0.58
N GLU A 318 -22.43 5.85 -1.86
CA GLU A 318 -23.14 5.20 -2.97
C GLU A 318 -22.70 3.75 -3.12
N TYR A 319 -21.41 3.46 -2.90
CA TYR A 319 -20.90 2.08 -2.86
C TYR A 319 -21.57 1.23 -1.77
N ARG A 320 -21.71 1.78 -0.56
CA ARG A 320 -22.43 1.12 0.54
C ARG A 320 -23.91 0.94 0.19
N ASP A 321 -24.54 2.00 -0.32
CA ASP A 321 -25.96 2.01 -0.68
C ASP A 321 -26.27 1.11 -1.88
N ASN A 322 -25.26 0.77 -2.69
CA ASN A 322 -25.32 -0.23 -3.76
C ASN A 322 -24.89 -1.63 -3.28
N ASP A 323 -25.23 -1.98 -2.04
CA ASP A 323 -24.97 -3.28 -1.41
C ASP A 323 -23.51 -3.75 -1.52
N TYR A 324 -22.55 -2.81 -1.43
CA TYR A 324 -21.12 -3.09 -1.55
C TYR A 324 -20.71 -3.69 -2.91
N ILE A 325 -21.49 -3.43 -3.95
CA ILE A 325 -21.17 -3.81 -5.33
C ILE A 325 -20.57 -2.60 -6.03
N ALA A 326 -19.28 -2.64 -6.31
CA ALA A 326 -18.60 -1.56 -7.03
C ALA A 326 -18.69 -1.72 -8.58
N GLN A 327 -19.03 -2.91 -9.07
CA GLN A 327 -19.23 -3.17 -10.50
C GLN A 327 -20.42 -2.35 -11.02
N GLY A 328 -20.22 -1.65 -12.14
CA GLY A 328 -21.24 -0.77 -12.72
C GLY A 328 -21.47 0.54 -11.96
N LEU A 329 -20.81 0.77 -10.82
CA LEU A 329 -20.93 2.01 -10.06
C LEU A 329 -20.03 3.10 -10.68
N VAL A 330 -20.63 4.00 -11.45
CA VAL A 330 -19.91 5.06 -12.18
C VAL A 330 -20.00 6.39 -11.43
N PHE A 331 -18.87 7.06 -11.24
CA PHE A 331 -18.84 8.38 -10.60
C PHE A 331 -19.46 9.45 -11.51
N ASN A 332 -20.28 10.32 -10.95
CA ASN A 332 -20.84 11.45 -11.70
C ASN A 332 -19.77 12.53 -11.92
N TRP A 333 -19.19 12.58 -13.12
CA TRP A 333 -18.17 13.56 -13.51
C TRP A 333 -18.71 14.94 -13.86
N ALA A 334 -20.03 15.13 -13.96
CA ALA A 334 -20.67 16.40 -14.31
C ALA A 334 -20.88 17.33 -13.10
N GLN A 335 -20.34 16.98 -11.93
CA GLN A 335 -20.47 17.77 -10.71
C GLN A 335 -19.67 19.09 -10.81
N ALA A 336 -20.24 20.19 -10.31
CA ALA A 336 -19.66 21.53 -10.45
C ALA A 336 -18.27 21.70 -9.83
N HIS A 337 -17.93 20.90 -8.82
CA HIS A 337 -16.61 20.94 -8.19
C HIS A 337 -15.55 20.13 -8.94
N VAL A 338 -15.92 19.36 -9.96
CA VAL A 338 -15.01 18.51 -10.74
C VAL A 338 -14.52 19.31 -11.95
N ASP A 339 -13.28 19.80 -11.87
CA ASP A 339 -12.64 20.61 -12.93
C ASP A 339 -11.24 20.08 -13.35
N ALA A 340 -10.77 18.99 -12.75
CA ALA A 340 -9.57 18.28 -13.16
C ALA A 340 -9.89 17.18 -14.17
N ASN A 341 -9.17 17.17 -15.29
CA ASN A 341 -9.18 16.07 -16.24
C ASN A 341 -8.05 15.08 -15.95
N ILE A 342 -8.19 13.86 -16.46
CA ILE A 342 -7.09 12.90 -16.47
C ILE A 342 -5.93 13.48 -17.30
N GLY A 343 -4.71 13.36 -16.77
CA GLY A 343 -3.50 13.88 -17.39
C GLY A 343 -2.42 12.84 -17.24
N ILE A 344 -2.23 12.04 -18.28
CA ILE A 344 -1.21 11.00 -18.36
C ILE A 344 -0.11 11.51 -19.28
N PRO A 345 1.18 11.45 -18.89
CA PRO A 345 2.28 11.77 -19.77
C PRO A 345 2.28 10.90 -21.03
N ASP A 346 2.58 11.49 -22.17
CA ASP A 346 2.82 10.76 -23.42
C ASP A 346 4.25 10.21 -23.41
N ASP A 347 4.42 9.05 -22.79
CA ASP A 347 5.70 8.40 -22.60
C ASP A 347 5.62 6.90 -22.94
N PRO A 348 6.77 6.21 -23.07
CA PRO A 348 6.78 4.78 -23.36
C PRO A 348 6.08 3.92 -22.29
N ILE A 349 6.01 4.38 -21.04
CA ILE A 349 5.44 3.62 -19.91
C ILE A 349 3.93 3.58 -20.04
N SER A 350 3.29 4.74 -20.25
CA SER A 350 1.85 4.87 -20.40
C SER A 350 1.35 4.22 -21.69
N SER A 351 2.11 4.36 -22.78
CA SER A 351 1.79 3.78 -24.10
C SER A 351 1.72 2.25 -24.09
N GLN A 352 2.56 1.59 -23.30
CA GLN A 352 2.58 0.12 -23.20
C GLN A 352 1.34 -0.48 -22.54
N LEU A 353 0.61 0.29 -21.74
CA LEU A 353 -0.56 -0.20 -21.01
C LEU A 353 -1.79 -0.42 -21.92
N ARG A 354 -1.80 0.18 -23.12
CA ARG A 354 -2.91 0.08 -24.09
C ARG A 354 -4.28 0.39 -23.45
N ILE A 355 -4.32 1.37 -22.56
CA ILE A 355 -5.54 1.85 -21.89
C ILE A 355 -6.01 3.10 -22.62
N ASP A 356 -7.29 3.12 -23.04
CA ASP A 356 -7.91 4.32 -23.59
C ASP A 356 -8.36 5.27 -22.47
N TRP A 357 -7.44 6.15 -22.06
CA TRP A 357 -7.66 7.11 -20.98
C TRP A 357 -8.79 8.11 -21.26
N ALA A 358 -9.18 8.35 -22.52
CA ALA A 358 -10.28 9.26 -22.83
C ALA A 358 -11.62 8.78 -22.27
N ASN A 359 -11.77 7.46 -22.12
CA ASN A 359 -13.00 6.82 -21.64
C ASN A 359 -13.09 6.74 -20.11
N TYR A 360 -12.17 7.37 -19.35
CA TYR A 360 -12.14 7.26 -17.89
C TYR A 360 -13.44 7.68 -17.22
N LYS A 361 -14.19 8.59 -17.84
CA LYS A 361 -15.49 9.06 -17.33
C LYS A 361 -16.61 8.02 -17.42
N MET A 362 -16.43 6.98 -18.24
CA MET A 362 -17.38 5.87 -18.42
C MET A 362 -17.00 4.64 -17.60
N TRP A 363 -15.82 4.62 -16.98
CA TRP A 363 -15.38 3.49 -16.18
C TRP A 363 -16.16 3.44 -14.87
N ASP A 364 -16.60 2.23 -14.51
CA ASP A 364 -17.04 1.98 -13.15
C ASP A 364 -15.87 2.09 -12.16
N LEU A 365 -16.20 2.16 -10.89
CA LEU A 365 -15.23 2.31 -9.81
C LEU A 365 -14.16 1.21 -9.85
N VAL A 366 -14.54 -0.03 -10.18
CA VAL A 366 -13.58 -1.15 -10.27
C VAL A 366 -12.58 -0.92 -11.39
N LYS A 367 -13.04 -0.65 -12.61
CA LYS A 367 -12.20 -0.45 -13.79
C LYS A 367 -11.30 0.77 -13.63
N LEU A 368 -11.82 1.83 -13.02
CA LEU A 368 -11.07 3.04 -12.71
C LEU A 368 -9.88 2.73 -11.78
N THR A 369 -10.15 2.10 -10.63
CA THR A 369 -9.09 1.72 -9.68
C THR A 369 -8.10 0.72 -10.29
N GLN A 370 -8.58 -0.23 -11.10
CA GLN A 370 -7.72 -1.20 -11.81
C GLN A 370 -6.74 -0.50 -12.75
N ASN A 371 -7.24 0.36 -13.63
CA ASN A 371 -6.40 1.08 -14.58
C ASN A 371 -5.38 1.99 -13.88
N TYR A 372 -5.78 2.64 -12.78
CA TYR A 372 -4.86 3.46 -11.97
C TYR A 372 -3.79 2.59 -11.32
N MET A 373 -4.15 1.44 -10.72
CA MET A 373 -3.18 0.51 -10.14
C MET A 373 -2.18 -0.02 -11.18
N LYS A 374 -2.63 -0.36 -12.39
CA LYS A 374 -1.74 -0.77 -13.51
C LYS A 374 -0.72 0.31 -13.82
N LEU A 375 -1.17 1.56 -13.94
CA LEU A 375 -0.31 2.70 -14.21
C LEU A 375 0.75 2.87 -13.11
N LEU A 376 0.33 2.91 -11.84
CA LEU A 376 1.23 3.11 -10.71
C LEU A 376 2.29 2.01 -10.61
N LEU A 377 1.90 0.74 -10.77
CA LEU A 377 2.82 -0.39 -10.75
C LEU A 377 3.79 -0.33 -11.93
N ARG A 378 3.34 0.07 -13.13
CA ARG A 378 4.21 0.19 -14.30
C ARG A 378 5.24 1.30 -14.16
N TYR A 379 4.83 2.48 -13.68
CA TYR A 379 5.77 3.57 -13.33
C TYR A 379 6.76 3.13 -12.26
N LEU A 380 6.31 2.39 -11.23
CA LEU A 380 7.20 1.82 -10.22
C LEU A 380 8.17 0.78 -10.78
N GLN A 381 7.85 0.05 -11.85
CA GLN A 381 8.77 -0.92 -12.44
C GLN A 381 9.81 -0.24 -13.34
N GLU A 382 9.36 0.63 -14.23
CA GLU A 382 10.17 1.16 -15.33
C GLU A 382 10.99 2.40 -14.94
N ASN A 383 10.51 3.25 -14.02
CA ASN A 383 11.29 4.42 -13.59
C ASN A 383 12.39 4.05 -12.61
N SER A 384 13.48 4.82 -12.64
CA SER A 384 14.58 4.78 -11.65
C SER A 384 14.26 5.55 -10.37
N THR A 385 13.29 6.47 -10.43
CA THR A 385 12.86 7.31 -9.31
C THR A 385 11.61 6.77 -8.62
N GLY A 386 11.38 7.23 -7.38
CA GLY A 386 10.19 6.97 -6.60
C GLY A 386 8.94 7.76 -7.00
N LEU A 387 7.84 7.47 -6.30
CA LEU A 387 6.53 8.10 -6.49
C LEU A 387 6.15 8.95 -5.29
N LEU A 388 5.46 10.06 -5.51
CA LEU A 388 4.65 10.74 -4.50
C LEU A 388 3.18 10.51 -4.79
N ILE A 389 2.44 10.05 -3.79
CA ILE A 389 0.99 9.84 -3.87
C ILE A 389 0.27 10.81 -2.96
N HIS A 390 -0.65 11.61 -3.50
CA HIS A 390 -1.45 12.53 -2.70
C HIS A 390 -2.88 12.73 -3.21
N CYS A 391 -3.67 13.34 -2.36
CA CYS A 391 -4.98 13.92 -2.67
C CYS A 391 -5.11 15.23 -1.88
N ILE A 392 -6.32 15.82 -1.78
CA ILE A 392 -6.50 17.07 -1.02
C ILE A 392 -5.92 16.95 0.40
N SER A 393 -6.46 16.00 1.16
CA SER A 393 -6.23 15.92 2.60
C SER A 393 -5.13 14.95 3.01
N GLY A 394 -4.77 14.02 2.13
CA GLY A 394 -3.76 13.00 2.40
C GLY A 394 -4.20 11.82 3.28
N TRP A 395 -5.51 11.70 3.61
CA TRP A 395 -6.02 10.75 4.61
C TRP A 395 -7.17 9.84 4.16
N ASP A 396 -7.68 9.97 2.92
CA ASP A 396 -8.77 9.13 2.38
C ASP A 396 -8.28 8.37 1.11
N ARG A 397 -8.19 9.04 -0.03
CA ARG A 397 -7.69 8.46 -1.29
C ARG A 397 -6.21 8.06 -1.23
N THR A 398 -5.39 8.82 -0.50
CA THR A 398 -3.97 8.54 -0.34
C THR A 398 -3.72 7.19 0.34
N PRO A 399 -4.25 6.91 1.54
CA PRO A 399 -4.06 5.60 2.15
C PRO A 399 -4.70 4.46 1.35
N LEU A 400 -5.81 4.67 0.63
CA LEU A 400 -6.35 3.68 -0.30
C LEU A 400 -5.27 3.19 -1.28
N PHE A 401 -4.66 4.08 -2.07
CA PHE A 401 -3.67 3.66 -3.07
C PHE A 401 -2.33 3.23 -2.48
N VAL A 402 -1.91 3.83 -1.35
CA VAL A 402 -0.70 3.39 -0.63
C VAL A 402 -0.88 1.95 -0.13
N SER A 403 -2.02 1.62 0.47
CA SER A 403 -2.33 0.27 0.96
C SER A 403 -2.45 -0.74 -0.18
N LEU A 404 -3.12 -0.38 -1.29
CA LEU A 404 -3.21 -1.26 -2.46
C LEU A 404 -1.83 -1.56 -3.05
N LEU A 405 -0.95 -0.56 -3.17
CA LEU A 405 0.43 -0.77 -3.62
C LEU A 405 1.22 -1.63 -2.64
N ARG A 406 1.14 -1.34 -1.33
CA ARG A 406 1.84 -2.12 -0.30
C ARG A 406 1.45 -3.59 -0.36
N LEU A 407 0.15 -3.88 -0.40
CA LEU A 407 -0.37 -5.24 -0.43
C LEU A 407 -0.06 -5.95 -1.76
N SER A 408 -0.12 -5.24 -2.89
CA SER A 408 0.24 -5.78 -4.20
C SER A 408 1.73 -6.15 -4.27
N LEU A 409 2.62 -5.27 -3.83
CA LEU A 409 4.07 -5.51 -3.79
C LEU A 409 4.43 -6.62 -2.79
N TRP A 410 3.80 -6.64 -1.61
CA TRP A 410 4.00 -7.72 -0.63
C TRP A 410 3.54 -9.08 -1.16
N ALA A 411 2.40 -9.11 -1.87
CA ALA A 411 1.89 -10.35 -2.48
C ALA A 411 2.83 -10.91 -3.57
N ASP A 412 3.69 -10.06 -4.16
CA ASP A 412 4.74 -10.47 -5.09
C ASP A 412 6.06 -10.86 -4.41
N GLY A 413 6.13 -10.80 -3.08
CA GLY A 413 7.36 -10.99 -2.31
C GLY A 413 8.39 -9.89 -2.57
N ALA A 414 7.95 -8.72 -3.05
CA ALA A 414 8.85 -7.63 -3.41
C ALA A 414 9.21 -6.73 -2.23
N ILE A 415 8.38 -6.71 -1.18
CA ILE A 415 8.56 -5.92 0.04
C ILE A 415 8.01 -6.71 1.23
N HIS A 416 8.47 -6.40 2.46
CA HIS A 416 7.95 -7.00 3.70
C HIS A 416 7.96 -8.55 3.67
N GLN A 417 9.04 -9.14 3.15
CA GLN A 417 9.13 -10.57 2.82
C GLN A 417 8.96 -11.49 4.04
N SER A 418 9.32 -11.03 5.24
CA SER A 418 9.18 -11.82 6.48
C SER A 418 7.79 -11.74 7.08
N LEU A 419 6.94 -10.79 6.64
CA LEU A 419 5.60 -10.60 7.21
C LEU A 419 4.60 -11.61 6.66
N ASN A 420 3.85 -12.26 7.56
CA ASN A 420 2.70 -13.07 7.18
C ASN A 420 1.45 -12.20 6.90
N ALA A 421 0.37 -12.84 6.44
CA ALA A 421 -0.86 -12.15 6.04
C ALA A 421 -1.54 -11.35 7.16
N PHE A 422 -1.44 -11.81 8.42
CA PHE A 422 -1.99 -11.09 9.58
C PHE A 422 -1.11 -9.88 9.92
N GLN A 423 0.21 -10.05 9.87
CA GLN A 423 1.17 -8.99 10.16
C GLN A 423 1.11 -7.85 9.15
N ILE A 424 1.11 -8.14 7.84
CA ILE A 424 0.99 -7.10 6.82
C ILE A 424 -0.37 -6.41 6.87
N LEU A 425 -1.45 -7.15 7.19
CA LEU A 425 -2.78 -6.57 7.35
C LEU A 425 -2.81 -5.61 8.53
N TYR A 426 -2.31 -6.03 9.69
CA TYR A 426 -2.18 -5.18 10.87
C TYR A 426 -1.38 -3.92 10.53
N PHE A 427 -0.22 -4.08 9.92
CA PHE A 427 0.64 -2.95 9.54
C PHE A 427 -0.06 -2.00 8.58
N THR A 428 -0.81 -2.52 7.61
CA THR A 428 -1.56 -1.70 6.64
C THR A 428 -2.66 -0.89 7.34
N ILE A 429 -3.47 -1.52 8.21
CA ILE A 429 -4.54 -0.82 8.96
C ILE A 429 -3.95 0.21 9.92
N ALA A 430 -2.98 -0.21 10.74
CA ALA A 430 -2.37 0.62 11.76
C ALA A 430 -1.58 1.78 11.13
N TYR A 431 -0.64 1.46 10.26
CA TYR A 431 0.30 2.44 9.72
C TYR A 431 -0.30 3.24 8.58
N ASP A 432 -0.96 2.66 7.58
CA ASP A 432 -1.42 3.47 6.44
C ASP A 432 -2.68 4.30 6.78
N TRP A 433 -3.57 3.77 7.63
CA TRP A 433 -4.86 4.41 7.92
C TRP A 433 -4.90 5.12 9.27
N LEU A 434 -4.77 4.38 10.37
CA LEU A 434 -4.97 4.90 11.72
C LEU A 434 -3.92 5.97 12.08
N LEU A 435 -2.63 5.63 12.06
CA LEU A 435 -1.54 6.50 12.54
C LEU A 435 -1.31 7.74 11.66
N PHE A 436 -1.83 7.75 10.43
CA PHE A 436 -1.87 8.94 9.57
C PHE A 436 -3.22 9.66 9.63
N GLY A 437 -4.00 9.43 10.68
CA GLY A 437 -5.16 10.24 11.06
C GLY A 437 -6.33 10.15 10.10
N HIS A 438 -6.58 8.99 9.47
CA HIS A 438 -7.88 8.74 8.87
C HIS A 438 -8.96 8.78 9.96
N ASN A 439 -10.08 9.45 9.72
CA ASN A 439 -11.15 9.57 10.72
C ASN A 439 -12.23 8.52 10.48
N LEU A 440 -11.96 7.28 10.88
CA LEU A 440 -12.87 6.16 10.61
C LEU A 440 -14.26 6.38 11.24
N GLU A 441 -14.32 6.90 12.47
CA GLU A 441 -15.58 7.20 13.17
C GLU A 441 -16.45 8.20 12.38
N ASP A 442 -15.88 9.32 11.95
CA ASP A 442 -16.59 10.33 11.14
C ASP A 442 -17.09 9.73 9.83
N ARG A 443 -16.25 8.92 9.16
CA ARG A 443 -16.62 8.27 7.90
C ARG A 443 -17.75 7.28 8.09
N LEU A 444 -17.69 6.45 9.12
CA LEU A 444 -18.75 5.50 9.49
C LEU A 444 -20.06 6.22 9.83
N SER A 445 -20.01 7.34 10.54
CA SER A 445 -21.21 8.12 10.90
C SER A 445 -21.99 8.65 9.69
N LYS A 446 -21.28 8.88 8.57
CA LYS A 446 -21.84 9.26 7.26
C LYS A 446 -22.04 8.05 6.33
N GLY A 447 -21.53 6.89 6.78
CA GLY A 447 -21.07 5.71 6.05
C GLY A 447 -20.53 5.95 4.66
N GLU A 448 -19.49 6.79 4.64
CA GLU A 448 -18.52 6.97 3.57
C GLU A 448 -17.49 5.82 3.63
N GLU A 449 -17.80 4.67 3.05
CA GLU A 449 -17.10 3.40 3.35
C GLU A 449 -15.84 3.13 2.50
N ILE A 450 -15.01 4.16 2.29
CA ILE A 450 -13.76 4.08 1.51
C ILE A 450 -12.72 3.14 2.12
N PHE A 451 -12.64 3.08 3.46
CA PHE A 451 -11.75 2.16 4.17
C PHE A 451 -12.06 0.70 3.81
N PHE A 452 -13.34 0.31 3.80
CA PHE A 452 -13.75 -1.04 3.47
C PHE A 452 -13.59 -1.35 1.97
N PHE A 453 -13.86 -0.36 1.11
CA PHE A 453 -13.59 -0.51 -0.32
C PHE A 453 -12.13 -0.89 -0.61
N CYS A 454 -11.17 -0.34 0.13
CA CYS A 454 -9.75 -0.69 -0.01
C CYS A 454 -9.51 -2.21 0.04
N PHE A 455 -10.11 -2.88 1.02
CA PHE A 455 -9.92 -4.32 1.21
C PHE A 455 -10.85 -5.17 0.35
N TYR A 456 -12.05 -4.67 0.07
CA TYR A 456 -12.92 -5.25 -0.96
C TYR A 456 -12.21 -5.35 -2.31
N PHE A 457 -11.46 -4.30 -2.69
CA PHE A 457 -10.84 -4.20 -4.00
C PHE A 457 -9.71 -5.20 -4.23
N LEU A 458 -9.14 -5.81 -3.18
CA LEU A 458 -8.05 -6.78 -3.30
C LEU A 458 -8.41 -7.98 -4.20
N LYS A 459 -9.69 -8.38 -4.25
CA LYS A 459 -10.16 -9.46 -5.15
C LYS A 459 -10.02 -9.11 -6.65
N HIS A 460 -9.83 -7.82 -6.97
CA HIS A 460 -9.65 -7.31 -8.33
C HIS A 460 -8.18 -7.11 -8.73
N LEU A 461 -7.23 -7.40 -7.83
CA LEU A 461 -5.78 -7.28 -8.02
C LEU A 461 -5.06 -8.64 -8.15
N VAL A 462 -5.75 -9.65 -8.70
CA VAL A 462 -5.22 -11.02 -8.78
C VAL A 462 -4.41 -11.30 -10.06
N GLY A 463 -4.67 -10.54 -11.13
CA GLY A 463 -4.06 -10.75 -12.45
C GLY A 463 -2.55 -10.49 -12.48
N ASP A 464 -1.86 -11.09 -13.45
CA ASP A 464 -0.41 -10.93 -13.64
C ASP A 464 -0.04 -9.49 -14.04
N GLU A 465 -0.99 -8.73 -14.61
CA GLU A 465 -0.77 -7.33 -14.96
C GLU A 465 -0.69 -6.38 -13.75
N TYR A 466 -1.02 -6.89 -12.56
CA TYR A 466 -0.81 -6.21 -11.28
C TYR A 466 0.39 -6.81 -10.51
N SER A 467 1.25 -7.58 -11.17
CA SER A 467 2.46 -8.13 -10.57
C SER A 467 3.68 -7.30 -10.96
N VAL A 468 4.55 -7.03 -9.99
CA VAL A 468 5.87 -6.48 -10.28
C VAL A 468 6.93 -7.54 -10.62
N THR A 469 6.60 -8.81 -10.41
CA THR A 469 7.49 -9.95 -10.64
C THR A 469 6.99 -10.76 -11.84
N PRO A 470 7.76 -10.88 -12.95
CA PRO A 470 7.35 -11.71 -14.06
C PRO A 470 7.27 -13.17 -13.61
N ARG A 471 6.11 -13.81 -13.77
CA ARG A 471 6.01 -15.26 -13.64
C ARG A 471 6.91 -15.88 -14.71
N LYS A 472 7.94 -16.64 -14.31
CA LYS A 472 8.56 -17.60 -15.23
C LYS A 472 7.43 -18.48 -15.71
N ASN A 473 7.11 -18.45 -17.00
CA ASN A 473 6.15 -19.37 -17.62
C ASN A 473 6.58 -20.78 -17.20
N LYS A 474 5.89 -21.36 -16.20
CA LYS A 474 5.85 -22.80 -16.08
C LYS A 474 5.05 -23.20 -17.31
N HIS A 475 5.75 -23.60 -18.37
CA HIS A 475 5.13 -24.40 -19.41
C HIS A 475 4.28 -25.44 -18.68
N PRO A 476 2.99 -25.59 -19.01
CA PRO A 476 2.19 -26.65 -18.43
C PRO A 476 2.94 -27.93 -18.79
N VAL A 477 3.52 -28.59 -17.79
CA VAL A 477 4.05 -29.94 -17.96
C VAL A 477 2.81 -30.79 -18.17
N ILE A 478 2.42 -30.94 -19.44
CA ILE A 478 1.51 -31.99 -19.86
C ILE A 478 2.32 -33.28 -19.62
N ARG A 479 2.10 -33.87 -18.45
CA ARG A 479 2.40 -35.29 -18.22
C ARG A 479 1.47 -36.06 -19.15
N ASN A 480 2.02 -36.56 -20.25
CA ASN A 480 1.55 -37.78 -20.85
C ASN A 480 2.75 -38.70 -21.01
N ASP A 481 2.77 -39.73 -20.18
CA ASP A 481 3.52 -40.97 -20.43
C ASP A 481 2.90 -41.65 -21.66
N SER A 482 3.77 -42.03 -22.60
CA SER A 482 3.75 -43.25 -23.45
C SER A 482 4.17 -42.99 -24.90
N ASP A 483 5.26 -43.68 -25.25
CA ASP A 483 5.65 -44.30 -26.52
C ASP A 483 6.25 -43.52 -27.72
N LEU A 484 7.58 -43.72 -27.84
CA LEU A 484 8.37 -44.14 -29.01
C LEU A 484 7.99 -43.61 -30.41
N HIS A 485 8.88 -42.81 -31.00
CA HIS A 485 9.21 -42.95 -32.42
C HIS A 485 10.69 -42.61 -32.69
N LEU A 486 11.43 -43.65 -33.06
CA LEU A 486 12.75 -43.59 -33.69
C LEU A 486 12.52 -43.44 -35.20
N ASP A 487 13.00 -42.36 -35.83
CA ASP A 487 13.76 -42.39 -37.09
C ASP A 487 14.02 -40.98 -37.64
N GLY A 488 15.22 -40.77 -38.22
CA GLY A 488 15.54 -39.54 -38.95
C GLY A 488 17.03 -39.19 -39.07
N LEU A 489 17.80 -40.12 -39.65
CA LEU A 489 19.20 -40.02 -40.08
C LEU A 489 19.55 -38.82 -41.01
N LEU A 490 20.82 -38.39 -40.92
CA LEU A 490 21.68 -37.67 -41.91
C LEU A 490 21.46 -36.15 -42.06
N LEU A 491 22.47 -35.29 -41.91
CA LEU A 491 23.72 -35.23 -42.69
C LEU A 491 24.98 -34.90 -41.88
N ASP A 492 26.06 -35.60 -42.23
CA ASP A 492 27.47 -35.48 -41.80
C ASP A 492 28.32 -34.59 -42.75
N GLY A 493 29.50 -34.17 -42.26
CA GLY A 493 30.73 -33.85 -43.02
C GLY A 493 31.14 -32.37 -43.08
N ASP A 494 32.35 -31.89 -42.76
CA ASP A 494 33.67 -32.53 -42.54
C ASP A 494 34.67 -31.61 -41.78
N GLY A 495 35.25 -32.12 -40.67
CA GLY A 495 36.66 -32.06 -40.18
C GLY A 495 37.48 -30.74 -39.95
N PRO A 496 38.69 -30.79 -39.33
CA PRO A 496 39.34 -31.89 -38.59
C PRO A 496 39.94 -31.53 -37.20
N ILE A 497 39.95 -32.54 -36.31
CA ILE A 497 41.04 -33.04 -35.45
C ILE A 497 42.00 -32.03 -34.76
N SER A 498 41.96 -31.98 -33.42
CA SER A 498 43.18 -32.00 -32.60
C SER A 498 42.96 -32.67 -31.24
N SER A 499 43.80 -33.66 -31.00
CA SER A 499 43.90 -34.57 -29.89
C SER A 499 44.69 -34.00 -28.71
N ARG A 500 44.17 -34.17 -27.49
CA ARG A 500 44.94 -34.34 -26.22
C ARG A 500 43.91 -34.66 -25.13
N GLY A 501 43.86 -35.79 -24.45
CA GLY A 501 44.91 -36.78 -24.18
C GLY A 501 45.23 -36.74 -22.69
N SER A 502 44.78 -37.78 -21.98
CA SER A 502 45.34 -38.32 -20.72
C SER A 502 44.92 -37.65 -19.40
N ASN A 503 44.77 -38.31 -18.25
CA ASN A 503 44.66 -39.73 -17.84
C ASN A 503 44.54 -39.76 -16.29
N ILE A 504 44.08 -40.90 -15.74
CA ILE A 504 44.32 -41.44 -14.37
C ILE A 504 43.49 -40.81 -13.21
N SER A 505 42.78 -41.54 -12.34
CA SER A 505 42.47 -42.98 -12.25
C SER A 505 41.51 -43.26 -11.06
N LEU A 506 40.64 -44.25 -11.26
CA LEU A 506 40.31 -45.40 -10.39
C LEU A 506 39.92 -45.18 -8.91
N ASN A 507 38.70 -45.61 -8.56
CA ASN A 507 38.58 -46.87 -7.81
C ASN A 507 37.20 -47.51 -8.03
N SER A 508 37.21 -48.82 -8.27
CA SER A 508 36.05 -49.69 -8.48
C SER A 508 36.00 -50.80 -7.43
N SER A 509 34.80 -51.37 -7.28
CA SER A 509 34.51 -52.77 -6.92
C SER A 509 34.32 -53.12 -5.45
N CYS A 510 33.09 -53.51 -5.09
CA CYS A 510 32.80 -54.89 -4.72
C CYS A 510 31.29 -55.22 -4.77
N SER A 511 30.93 -56.13 -5.68
CA SER A 511 29.89 -57.16 -5.53
C SER A 511 30.31 -58.13 -4.41
N SER A 512 29.53 -58.98 -3.73
CA SER A 512 28.24 -59.66 -3.96
C SER A 512 28.02 -60.56 -2.72
N VAL A 513 26.80 -60.75 -2.22
CA VAL A 513 26.41 -62.03 -1.57
C VAL A 513 24.95 -62.34 -1.87
N SER A 514 24.73 -63.54 -2.40
CA SER A 514 23.45 -64.17 -2.73
C SER A 514 23.23 -65.35 -1.78
N SER A 515 21.98 -65.60 -1.37
CA SER A 515 21.42 -66.89 -0.88
C SER A 515 19.90 -66.69 -0.68
N LYS A 516 19.04 -67.00 -1.66
CA LYS A 516 18.23 -68.23 -1.83
C LYS A 516 17.36 -68.67 -0.63
N SER A 517 16.04 -68.61 -0.81
CA SER A 517 15.12 -69.74 -0.58
C SER A 517 14.05 -69.77 -1.69
N GLN A 518 13.90 -70.93 -2.33
CA GLN A 518 12.83 -71.28 -3.28
C GLN A 518 11.70 -71.99 -2.51
N ASP A 519 10.46 -71.93 -3.01
CA ASP A 519 9.74 -73.10 -3.55
C ASP A 519 8.36 -72.72 -4.14
N ASN A 520 7.97 -73.43 -5.21
CA ASN A 520 6.92 -73.18 -6.22
C ASN A 520 5.97 -74.44 -6.28
N PRO A 521 5.01 -74.60 -7.23
CA PRO A 521 3.56 -74.25 -7.31
C PRO A 521 2.65 -75.53 -7.34
N PRO A 522 1.39 -75.63 -7.87
CA PRO A 522 1.03 -75.47 -9.31
C PRO A 522 -0.43 -75.01 -9.71
N LEU A 523 -0.54 -74.53 -10.96
CA LEU A 523 -1.56 -74.69 -12.05
C LEU A 523 -3.07 -74.92 -11.78
N VAL A 524 -3.95 -74.28 -12.58
CA VAL A 524 -4.91 -74.90 -13.57
C VAL A 524 -5.70 -73.82 -14.36
N PHE A 525 -5.88 -74.08 -15.67
CA PHE A 525 -6.68 -73.39 -16.69
C PHE A 525 -8.21 -73.48 -16.47
N HIS A 526 -9.01 -72.51 -16.98
CA HIS A 526 -10.05 -72.75 -18.02
C HIS A 526 -11.04 -71.57 -18.27
N THR A 527 -11.09 -71.14 -19.54
CA THR A 527 -12.24 -70.84 -20.43
C THR A 527 -13.40 -69.87 -20.09
N VAL A 528 -13.64 -69.01 -21.07
CA VAL A 528 -14.83 -68.19 -21.43
C VAL A 528 -16.11 -69.06 -21.59
N PRO A 529 -17.32 -68.49 -21.46
CA PRO A 529 -18.11 -68.25 -22.67
C PRO A 529 -18.84 -66.89 -22.74
N ASP A 530 -18.98 -66.43 -23.98
CA ASP A 530 -19.88 -65.39 -24.48
C ASP A 530 -21.37 -65.66 -24.19
N THR A 531 -22.18 -64.60 -24.14
CA THR A 531 -23.46 -64.46 -24.89
C THR A 531 -23.99 -63.02 -24.72
N LEU A 532 -24.07 -62.24 -25.81
CA LEU A 532 -25.27 -61.90 -26.62
C LEU A 532 -26.21 -60.88 -25.93
N GLU A 533 -26.25 -59.63 -26.39
CA GLU A 533 -27.15 -59.05 -27.43
C GLU A 533 -28.52 -58.62 -26.90
N GLU A 534 -28.82 -57.32 -27.00
CA GLU A 534 -30.05 -56.70 -27.57
C GLU A 534 -30.02 -55.20 -27.20
N GLN A 535 -29.73 -54.29 -28.13
CA GLN A 535 -30.64 -53.69 -29.10
C GLN A 535 -31.86 -52.95 -28.51
N ALA A 536 -31.97 -51.70 -29.00
CA ALA A 536 -33.19 -51.02 -29.45
C ALA A 536 -33.65 -49.79 -28.64
N ASN A 537 -33.27 -48.63 -29.21
CA ASN A 537 -34.13 -47.54 -29.66
C ASN A 537 -35.26 -47.01 -28.78
N GLY A 538 -35.17 -45.69 -28.57
CA GLY A 538 -36.25 -44.76 -28.28
C GLY A 538 -35.72 -43.35 -28.32
#